data_AF-A0A7V8JXL1-F1
#
_entry.id   AF-A0A7V8JXL1-F1
#
_cell.length_a   1.000
_cell.length_b   1.000
_cell.length_c   1.000
_cell.angle_alpha   90.00
_cell.angle_beta   90.00
_cell.angle_gamma   90.00
#
_symmetry.space_group_name_H-M   'P 1'
#
loop_
_entity.id
_entity.type
_entity.pdbx_description
1 polymer ?
#
loop_
_entity_poly.entity_id
_entity_poly.type
_entity_poly.pdbx_seq_one_letter_code
_entity_poly.pdbx_strand_id
1 'polypeptide(L)' 'MWTQASVIGSRFEASYEPADDGRVVPTLRGRAHISAEATLLIDEADPFGWGIRL' A
#
# COMPACT_ATOMS: atom_id res chain seq x y z
N MET A 1 -20.31 2.55 -7.91
CA MET A 1 -18.92 2.09 -8.08
C MET A 1 -18.11 3.24 -8.66
N TRP A 2 -16.94 3.54 -8.08
CA TRP A 2 -16.05 4.64 -8.44
C TRP A 2 -14.71 4.08 -8.94
N THR A 3 -14.06 4.79 -9.87
CA THR A 3 -12.72 4.45 -10.35
C THR A 3 -11.77 5.63 -10.18
N GLN A 4 -10.74 5.46 -9.36
CA GLN A 4 -9.74 6.49 -9.07
C GLN A 4 -8.42 6.19 -9.76
N ALA A 5 -7.80 7.20 -10.39
CA ALA A 5 -6.42 7.12 -10.89
C ALA A 5 -5.43 7.79 -9.94
N SER A 6 -4.22 7.24 -9.85
CA SER A 6 -3.06 7.88 -9.21
C SER A 6 -2.34 8.82 -10.18
N VAL A 7 -1.33 9.56 -9.69
CA VAL A 7 -0.51 10.46 -10.53
C VAL A 7 0.28 9.72 -11.62
N ILE A 8 0.61 8.44 -11.41
CA ILE A 8 1.32 7.59 -12.39
C ILE A 8 0.36 6.74 -13.24
N GLY A 9 -0.95 6.96 -13.13
CA GLY A 9 -1.96 6.31 -13.97
C GLY A 9 -2.42 4.91 -13.51
N SER A 10 -1.91 4.38 -12.40
CA SER A 10 -2.49 3.18 -11.77
C SER A 10 -3.91 3.47 -11.27
N ARG A 11 -4.78 2.45 -11.24
CA ARG A 11 -6.21 2.62 -10.92
C ARG A 11 -6.69 1.67 -9.85
N PHE A 12 -7.47 2.20 -8.91
CA PHE A 12 -8.26 1.44 -7.94
C PHE A 12 -9.75 1.62 -8.20
N GLU A 13 -10.52 0.57 -7.96
CA GLU A 13 -11.98 0.58 -7.93
C GLU A 13 -12.47 0.70 -6.48
N ALA A 14 -13.53 1.46 -6.26
CA ALA A 14 -14.11 1.66 -4.94
C ALA A 14 -15.63 1.49 -4.94
N SER A 15 -16.14 0.88 -3.88
CA SER A 15 -17.55 0.87 -3.49
C SER A 15 -17.65 1.19 -2.00
N TYR A 16 -18.86 1.47 -1.52
CA TYR A 16 -19.10 1.63 -0.10
C TYR A 16 -20.47 1.12 0.27
N GLU A 17 -20.63 0.75 1.54
CA GLU A 17 -21.90 0.47 2.17
C GLU A 17 -22.17 1.53 3.24
N PRO A 18 -23.42 2.00 3.43
CA PRO A 18 -23.76 2.84 4.57
C PRO A 18 -23.48 2.12 5.89
N ALA A 19 -23.03 2.87 6.89
CA ALA A 19 -22.84 2.43 8.26
C ALA A 19 -23.63 3.34 9.22
N ASP A 20 -23.59 3.01 10.51
CA ASP A 20 -24.25 3.82 11.55
C ASP A 20 -23.68 5.24 11.63
N ASP A 21 -24.51 6.16 12.11
CA ASP A 21 -24.17 7.58 12.31
C ASP A 21 -23.74 8.31 11.03
N GLY A 22 -24.33 7.94 9.89
CA GLY A 22 -24.05 8.58 8.59
C GLY A 22 -22.65 8.28 8.04
N ARG A 23 -21.99 7.25 8.56
CA ARG A 23 -20.69 6.78 8.09
C ARG A 23 -20.83 5.82 6.91
N VAL A 24 -19.70 5.44 6.33
CA VAL A 24 -19.63 4.45 5.26
C VAL A 24 -18.51 3.45 5.53
N VAL A 25 -18.68 2.20 5.07
CA VAL A 25 -17.63 1.19 5.01
C VAL A 25 -17.15 1.08 3.55
N PRO A 26 -15.99 1.66 3.19
CA PRO A 26 -15.48 1.58 1.84
C PRO A 26 -14.78 0.25 1.58
N THR A 27 -14.98 -0.30 0.40
CA THR A 27 -14.17 -1.39 -0.17
C THR A 27 -13.33 -0.84 -1.31
N LEU A 28 -12.02 -1.10 -1.27
CA LEU A 28 -11.06 -0.70 -2.29
C LEU A 28 -10.49 -1.95 -2.96
N ARG A 29 -10.54 -2.00 -4.29
CA ARG A 29 -9.97 -3.08 -5.10
C ARG A 29 -8.81 -2.53 -5.94
N GLY A 30 -7.64 -3.12 -5.75
CA GLY A 30 -6.43 -2.84 -6.50
C GLY A 30 -5.77 -4.12 -7.02
N ARG A 31 -4.60 -3.97 -7.63
CA ARG A 31 -3.75 -5.08 -8.05
C ARG A 31 -2.35 -4.88 -7.48
N ALA A 32 -1.76 -5.96 -6.98
CA ALA A 32 -0.37 -6.04 -6.58
C ALA A 32 0.31 -7.15 -7.38
N HIS A 33 1.62 -7.04 -7.57
CA HIS A 33 2.43 -8.01 -8.29
C HIS A 33 3.63 -8.39 -7.41
N ILE A 34 4.01 -9.67 -7.40
CA ILE A 34 5.27 -10.09 -6.78
C ILE A 34 6.41 -9.44 -7.54
N SER A 35 7.25 -8.70 -6.84
CA SER A 35 8.42 -8.01 -7.40
C SER A 35 9.73 -8.74 -7.10
N ALA A 36 9.84 -9.36 -5.92
CA ALA A 36 11.00 -10.10 -5.49
C ALA A 36 10.66 -11.05 -4.33
N GLU A 37 11.52 -12.05 -4.13
CA GLU A 37 11.65 -12.82 -2.90
C GLU A 37 13.09 -12.62 -2.41
N ALA A 38 13.26 -12.27 -1.13
CA ALA A 38 14.57 -11.91 -0.59
C ALA A 38 14.68 -12.24 0.90
N THR A 39 15.91 -12.44 1.36
CA THR A 39 16.29 -12.48 2.78
C THR A 39 17.09 -11.23 3.10
N LEU A 40 16.57 -10.39 4.00
CA LEU A 40 17.31 -9.24 4.50
C LEU A 40 18.33 -9.70 5.54
N LEU A 41 19.61 -9.40 5.31
CA LEU A 41 20.69 -9.65 6.26
C LEU A 41 21.11 -8.32 6.90
N ILE A 42 21.05 -8.25 8.23
CA ILE A 42 21.47 -7.10 9.01
C ILE A 42 22.60 -7.57 9.92
N ASP A 43 23.82 -7.12 9.65
CA ASP A 43 24.98 -7.39 10.48
C ASP A 43 24.99 -6.40 11.66
N GLU A 44 25.26 -6.89 12.87
CA GLU A 44 25.35 -6.04 14.07
C GLU A 44 26.52 -5.04 13.99
N ALA A 45 27.56 -5.34 13.22
CA ALA A 45 28.70 -4.46 13.00
C ALA A 45 28.51 -3.47 11.83
N ASP A 46 27.43 -3.57 11.06
CA ASP A 46 27.17 -2.67 9.95
C ASP A 46 26.65 -1.30 10.44
N PRO A 47 27.41 -0.19 10.28
CA PRO A 47 26.97 1.15 10.70
C PRO A 47 25.72 1.63 9.96
N PHE A 48 25.33 0.98 8.85
CA PHE A 48 24.18 1.32 8.03
C PHE A 48 23.09 0.24 8.01
N GLY A 49 23.17 -0.80 8.86
CA GLY A 49 22.22 -1.92 8.85
C GLY A 49 20.75 -1.53 9.04
N TRP A 50 20.49 -0.35 9.63
CA TRP A 50 19.16 0.22 9.84
C TRP A 50 18.80 1.36 8.88
N GLY A 51 19.54 1.49 7.79
CA GLY A 51 19.36 2.50 6.76
C GLY A 51 20.16 3.77 7.03
N ILE A 52 20.52 4.44 5.94
CA ILE A 52 21.17 5.75 5.95
C ILE A 52 20.09 6.83 6.01
N ARG A 53 20.26 7.80 6.90
CA ARG A 53 19.38 8.99 6.98
C ARG A 53 20.18 10.23 6.59
N LEU A 54 19.56 11.11 5.82
CA LEU A 54 20.12 12.39 5.38
C LEU A 54 19.69 13.53 6.29
#